data_AF-R1D7Z1-F1
#
_entry.id   AF-R1D7Z1-F1
#
_cell.length_a   1.000
_cell.length_b   1.000
_cell.length_c   1.000
_cell.angle_alpha   90.00
_cell.angle_beta   90.00
_cell.angle_gamma   90.00
#
_symmetry.space_group_name_H-M   'P 1'
#
loop_
_entity.id
_entity.type
_entity.pdbx_description
1 polymer ?
#
loop_
_entity_poly.entity_id
_entity_poly.type
_entity_poly.pdbx_seq_one_letter_code
_entity_poly.pdbx_strand_id
1 'polypeptide(L)'
;RIVLTGGPCGGKTTALAKLRIRLEELGFLVLTVPETATMLFSGGVPLPSDEASGFAFQKHLMQVQREVEDAFIALAKGSGRPAVVLLDRGLMDGKAYMEEEQWELLLEELQLTPVMLRDQRYDAVVHLVTAADGAAPFYSLANNESRTESVE
;
A
#
# COMPACT_ATOMS: atom_id res chain seq x y z
N ARG A 1 -4.71 11.28 5.69
CA ARG A 1 -4.26 10.00 5.11
C ARG A 1 -3.57 10.30 3.81
N ILE A 2 -2.26 10.10 3.73
CA ILE A 2 -1.48 10.31 2.50
C ILE A 2 -0.89 8.97 2.09
N VAL A 3 -1.25 8.51 0.90
CA VAL A 3 -0.72 7.26 0.34
C VAL A 3 0.49 7.56 -0.54
N LEU A 4 1.55 6.78 -0.38
CA LEU A 4 2.63 6.69 -1.35
C LEU A 4 2.48 5.37 -2.12
N THR A 5 2.14 5.47 -3.39
CA THR A 5 1.97 4.35 -4.33
C THR A 5 3.05 4.39 -5.40
N GLY A 6 3.20 3.32 -6.16
CA GLY A 6 4.20 3.17 -7.22
C GLY A 6 4.81 1.77 -7.20
N GLY A 7 5.52 1.43 -8.26
CA GLY A 7 6.16 0.13 -8.39
C GLY A 7 7.26 -0.14 -7.34
N PRO A 8 7.79 -1.37 -7.31
CA PRO A 8 8.86 -1.74 -6.40
C PRO A 8 10.11 -0.93 -6.72
N CYS A 9 10.97 -0.70 -5.72
CA CYS A 9 12.19 0.10 -5.85
C CYS A 9 11.99 1.58 -6.29
N GLY A 10 10.77 2.11 -6.30
CA GLY A 10 10.49 3.53 -6.58
C GLY A 10 10.91 4.53 -5.49
N GLY A 11 11.73 4.11 -4.52
CA GLY A 11 12.16 4.98 -3.42
C GLY A 11 11.10 5.29 -2.36
N LYS A 12 9.93 4.60 -2.37
CA LYS A 12 8.83 4.82 -1.42
C LYS A 12 9.26 4.84 0.04
N THR A 13 9.97 3.82 0.49
CA THR A 13 10.45 3.71 1.87
C THR A 13 11.38 4.88 2.26
N THR A 14 12.24 5.32 1.33
CA THR A 14 13.12 6.48 1.55
C THR A 14 12.32 7.78 1.59
N ALA A 15 11.33 7.94 0.71
CA ALA A 15 10.45 9.09 0.68
C ALA A 15 9.60 9.17 1.96
N LEU A 16 9.03 8.05 2.42
CA LEU A 16 8.27 7.95 3.68
C LEU A 16 9.13 8.38 4.87
N ALA A 17 10.37 7.89 4.97
CA ALA A 17 11.28 8.28 6.05
C ALA A 17 11.58 9.79 6.04
N LYS A 18 11.83 10.38 4.86
CA LYS A 18 12.06 11.83 4.73
C LYS A 18 10.81 12.65 5.06
N LEU A 19 9.65 12.25 4.54
CA LEU A 19 8.37 12.92 4.80
C LEU A 19 8.04 12.90 6.29
N ARG A 20 8.26 11.76 6.95
CA ARG A 20 8.06 11.63 8.38
C ARG A 20 8.86 12.66 9.16
N ILE A 21 10.19 12.71 8.95
CA ILE A 21 11.06 13.66 9.65
C ILE A 21 10.58 15.09 9.43
N ARG A 22 10.31 15.48 8.18
CA ARG A 22 9.87 16.84 7.84
C ARG A 22 8.54 17.22 8.47
N LEU A 23 7.58 16.31 8.51
CA LEU A 23 6.27 16.56 9.11
C LEU A 23 6.35 16.61 10.65
N GLU A 24 7.17 15.77 11.25
CA GLU A 24 7.47 15.83 12.70
C GLU A 24 8.15 17.15 13.08
N GLU A 25 9.10 17.64 12.28
CA GLU A 25 9.73 18.98 12.44
C GLU A 25 8.71 20.13 12.38
N LEU A 26 7.65 19.98 11.60
CA LEU A 26 6.54 20.94 11.51
C LEU A 26 5.51 20.81 12.65
N GLY A 27 5.73 19.90 13.60
CA GLY A 27 4.90 19.73 14.79
C GLY A 27 3.74 18.75 14.62
N PHE A 28 3.68 17.99 13.53
CA PHE A 28 2.66 16.95 13.34
C PHE A 28 3.04 15.66 14.08
N LEU A 29 2.05 14.98 14.65
CA LEU A 29 2.17 13.56 14.95
C LEU A 29 2.16 12.78 13.63
N VAL A 30 3.25 12.09 13.30
CA VAL A 30 3.29 11.25 12.10
C VAL A 30 3.17 9.78 12.48
N LEU A 31 2.19 9.10 11.91
CA LEU A 31 2.06 7.65 12.00
C LEU A 31 2.29 7.05 10.62
N THR A 32 3.05 5.96 10.55
CA THR A 32 3.33 5.25 9.30
C THR A 32 2.72 3.87 9.37
N VAL A 33 1.75 3.59 8.50
CA VAL A 33 1.14 2.27 8.37
C VAL A 33 2.15 1.36 7.66
N PRO A 34 2.51 0.20 8.26
CA PRO A 34 3.42 -0.74 7.62
C PRO A 34 2.76 -1.39 6.39
N GLU A 35 3.58 -1.78 5.41
CA GLU A 35 3.10 -2.53 4.25
C GLU A 35 2.47 -3.86 4.69
N THR A 36 1.16 -4.01 4.46
CA THR A 36 0.39 -5.15 4.97
C THR A 36 0.84 -6.47 4.34
N ALA A 37 1.22 -6.47 3.06
CA ALA A 37 1.72 -7.67 2.39
C ALA A 37 3.01 -8.18 3.06
N THR A 38 3.98 -7.29 3.29
CA THR A 38 5.21 -7.60 4.02
C THR A 38 4.93 -8.08 5.45
N MET A 39 3.94 -7.50 6.13
CA MET A 39 3.50 -7.96 7.45
C MET A 39 2.97 -9.41 7.41
N LEU A 40 2.13 -9.75 6.43
CA LEU A 40 1.57 -11.10 6.28
C LEU A 40 2.65 -12.13 5.91
N PHE A 41 3.54 -11.80 4.97
CA PHE A 41 4.66 -12.69 4.60
C PHE A 41 5.63 -12.92 5.75
N SER A 42 5.94 -11.88 6.53
CA SER A 42 6.77 -12.00 7.74
C SER A 42 6.10 -12.88 8.81
N GLY A 43 4.77 -12.98 8.79
CA GLY A 43 3.99 -13.88 9.64
C GLY A 43 3.93 -15.33 9.15
N GLY A 44 4.56 -15.67 8.01
CA GLY A 44 4.61 -17.02 7.46
C GLY A 44 3.47 -17.36 6.49
N VAL A 45 2.69 -16.37 6.03
CA VAL A 45 1.75 -16.58 4.93
C VAL A 45 2.57 -16.90 3.66
N PRO A 46 2.33 -18.04 2.99
CA PRO A 46 3.07 -18.37 1.79
C PRO A 46 2.69 -17.46 0.63
N LEU A 47 3.58 -17.38 -0.36
CA LEU A 47 3.24 -16.75 -1.63
C LEU A 47 2.15 -17.55 -2.34
N PRO A 48 1.17 -16.89 -2.96
CA PRO A 48 0.21 -17.55 -3.83
C PRO A 48 0.91 -18.35 -4.93
N SER A 49 0.48 -19.59 -5.15
CA SER A 49 1.06 -20.50 -6.15
C SER A 49 0.23 -20.62 -7.42
N ASP A 50 -1.02 -20.15 -7.37
CA ASP A 50 -1.99 -20.26 -8.45
C ASP A 50 -2.99 -19.09 -8.39
N GLU A 51 -3.84 -19.00 -9.42
CA GLU A 51 -4.81 -17.93 -9.58
C GLU A 51 -5.82 -17.85 -8.40
N ALA A 52 -6.32 -19.00 -7.94
CA ALA A 52 -7.31 -19.06 -6.87
C ALA A 52 -6.73 -18.61 -5.52
N SER A 53 -5.51 -19.06 -5.19
CA SER A 53 -4.78 -18.60 -4.01
C SER A 53 -4.37 -17.12 -4.12
N GLY A 54 -4.09 -16.64 -5.34
CA GLY A 54 -3.80 -15.23 -5.61
C GLY A 54 -5.00 -14.34 -5.31
N PHE A 55 -6.18 -14.70 -5.83
CA PHE A 55 -7.43 -14.00 -5.55
C PHE A 55 -7.75 -13.99 -4.05
N ALA A 56 -7.69 -15.15 -3.39
CA ALA A 56 -7.96 -15.27 -1.96
C ALA A 56 -6.98 -14.43 -1.11
N PHE A 57 -5.70 -14.43 -1.49
CA PHE A 57 -4.69 -13.62 -0.82
C PHE A 57 -4.98 -12.12 -0.97
N GLN A 58 -5.25 -11.64 -2.19
CA GLN A 58 -5.54 -10.23 -2.42
C GLN A 58 -6.80 -9.75 -1.68
N LYS A 59 -7.84 -10.60 -1.61
CA LYS A 59 -9.05 -10.32 -0.83
C LYS A 59 -8.75 -10.09 0.65
N HIS A 60 -8.03 -11.03 1.26
CA HIS A 60 -7.71 -10.92 2.68
C HIS A 60 -6.68 -9.82 2.95
N LEU A 61 -5.72 -9.60 2.04
CA LEU A 61 -4.79 -8.49 2.09
C LEU A 61 -5.52 -7.14 2.14
N MET A 62 -6.50 -6.92 1.25
CA MET A 62 -7.28 -5.68 1.22
C MET A 62 -8.08 -5.47 2.53
N GLN A 63 -8.69 -6.53 3.06
CA GLN A 63 -9.41 -6.47 4.33
C GLN A 63 -8.49 -6.10 5.50
N VAL A 64 -7.35 -6.78 5.63
CA VAL A 64 -6.39 -6.50 6.71
C VAL A 64 -5.82 -5.10 6.56
N GLN A 65 -5.45 -4.69 5.35
CA GLN A 65 -4.91 -3.36 5.09
C GLN A 65 -5.92 -2.28 5.51
N ARG A 66 -7.20 -2.46 5.15
CA ARG A 66 -8.27 -1.54 5.58
C ARG A 66 -8.36 -1.42 7.11
N GLU A 67 -8.35 -2.55 7.83
CA GLU A 67 -8.44 -2.55 9.29
C GLU A 67 -7.23 -1.91 9.97
N VAL A 68 -6.01 -2.20 9.47
CA VAL A 68 -4.78 -1.60 10.00
C VAL A 68 -4.79 -0.09 9.75
N GLU A 69 -5.16 0.34 8.55
CA GLU A 69 -5.29 1.77 8.23
C GLU A 69 -6.31 2.47 9.15
N ASP A 70 -7.47 1.86 9.38
CA ASP A 70 -8.54 2.43 10.20
C ASP A 70 -8.12 2.51 11.69
N ALA A 71 -7.38 1.52 12.19
CA ALA A 71 -6.82 1.53 13.54
C ALA A 71 -5.82 2.70 13.74
N PHE A 72 -4.90 2.90 12.81
CA PHE A 72 -3.94 4.01 12.86
C PHE A 72 -4.65 5.37 12.87
N ILE A 73 -5.78 5.46 12.17
CA ILE A 73 -6.54 6.70 12.07
C ILE A 73 -7.34 6.98 13.34
N ALA A 74 -7.92 5.95 13.94
CA ALA A 74 -8.55 6.08 15.24
C ALA A 74 -7.55 6.59 16.28
N LEU A 75 -6.33 6.02 16.30
CA LEU A 75 -5.24 6.46 17.19
C LEU A 75 -4.78 7.90 16.90
N ALA A 76 -4.62 8.27 15.63
CA ALA A 76 -4.28 9.63 15.23
C ALA A 76 -5.32 10.64 15.71
N LYS A 77 -6.61 10.36 15.49
CA LYS A 77 -7.74 11.21 15.94
C LYS A 77 -7.81 11.32 17.46
N GLY A 78 -7.57 10.22 18.18
CA GLY A 78 -7.56 10.19 19.64
C GLY A 78 -6.38 10.93 20.28
N SER A 79 -5.34 11.28 19.50
CA SER A 79 -4.12 11.89 20.03
C SER A 79 -4.26 13.36 20.47
N GLY A 80 -5.33 14.05 20.06
CA GLY A 80 -5.53 15.48 20.36
C GLY A 80 -4.52 16.43 19.70
N ARG A 81 -3.69 15.93 18.78
CA ARG A 81 -2.67 16.70 18.06
C ARG A 81 -2.96 16.70 16.55
N PRO A 82 -2.52 17.72 15.80
CA PRO A 82 -2.46 17.65 14.35
C PRO A 82 -1.65 16.42 13.94
N ALA A 83 -2.24 15.51 13.16
CA ALA A 83 -1.62 14.24 12.82
C ALA A 83 -1.68 13.95 11.32
N VAL A 84 -0.62 13.33 10.81
CA VAL A 84 -0.53 12.82 9.44
C VAL A 84 -0.31 11.32 9.50
N VAL A 85 -1.18 10.57 8.81
CA VAL A 85 -1.00 9.14 8.61
C VAL A 85 -0.47 8.91 7.20
N LEU A 86 0.74 8.38 7.12
CA LEU A 86 1.43 8.00 5.90
C LEU A 86 1.23 6.50 5.64
N LEU A 87 0.94 6.13 4.40
CA LEU A 87 0.70 4.75 4.00
C LEU A 87 1.70 4.34 2.90
N ASP A 88 2.35 3.18 3.10
CA ASP A 88 3.11 2.51 2.04
C ASP A 88 2.14 1.60 1.27
N ARG A 89 1.72 2.06 0.08
CA ARG A 89 0.61 1.53 -0.73
C ARG A 89 -0.78 1.76 -0.14
N GLY A 90 -1.78 1.87 -1.01
CA GLY A 90 -3.20 1.97 -0.68
C GLY A 90 -3.99 0.78 -1.23
N LEU A 91 -5.30 0.75 -0.99
CA LEU A 91 -6.16 -0.38 -1.38
C LEU A 91 -6.26 -0.56 -2.90
N MET A 92 -5.98 0.50 -3.69
CA MET A 92 -5.96 0.42 -5.16
C MET A 92 -4.71 -0.28 -5.70
N ASP A 93 -3.62 -0.38 -4.93
CA ASP A 93 -2.39 -1.04 -5.37
C ASP A 93 -2.60 -2.54 -5.63
N GLY A 94 -3.59 -3.16 -4.98
CA GLY A 94 -3.97 -4.56 -5.22
C GLY A 94 -4.41 -4.83 -6.66
N LYS A 95 -4.97 -3.83 -7.37
CA LYS A 95 -5.41 -3.97 -8.76
C LYS A 95 -4.26 -4.39 -9.69
N ALA A 96 -3.02 -4.02 -9.38
CA ALA A 96 -1.85 -4.38 -10.20
C ALA A 96 -1.48 -5.88 -10.15
N TYR A 97 -2.11 -6.66 -9.26
CA TYR A 97 -1.77 -8.07 -9.01
C TYR A 97 -2.89 -9.04 -9.40
N MET A 98 -3.92 -8.57 -10.09
CA MET A 98 -5.04 -9.39 -10.53
C MET A 98 -5.59 -8.89 -11.87
N GLU A 99 -6.22 -9.78 -12.61
CA GLU A 99 -6.90 -9.43 -13.85
C GLU A 99 -8.12 -8.53 -13.58
N GLU A 100 -8.60 -7.82 -14.61
CA GLU A 100 -9.69 -6.86 -14.45
C GLU A 100 -10.98 -7.51 -13.94
N GLU A 101 -11.31 -8.70 -14.44
CA GLU A 101 -12.49 -9.47 -14.01
C GLU A 101 -12.39 -9.90 -12.55
N GLN A 102 -11.19 -10.27 -12.10
CA GLN A 102 -10.93 -10.62 -10.71
C GLN A 102 -11.03 -9.40 -9.80
N TRP A 103 -10.54 -8.25 -10.24
CA TRP A 103 -10.67 -7.00 -9.50
C TRP A 103 -12.13 -6.58 -9.33
N GLU A 104 -12.94 -6.69 -10.38
CA GLU A 104 -14.37 -6.38 -10.32
C GLU A 104 -15.11 -7.32 -9.35
N LEU A 105 -14.86 -8.63 -9.45
CA LEU A 105 -15.43 -9.62 -8.54
C LEU A 105 -15.05 -9.34 -7.09
N LEU A 106 -13.77 -9.00 -6.83
CA LEU A 106 -13.29 -8.66 -5.50
C LEU A 106 -14.06 -7.47 -4.90
N LEU A 107 -14.24 -6.40 -5.68
CA LEU A 107 -14.96 -5.22 -5.24
C LEU A 107 -16.42 -5.54 -4.94
N GLU A 108 -17.07 -6.38 -5.76
CA GLU A 108 -18.42 -6.84 -5.52
C GLU A 108 -18.53 -7.63 -4.20
N GLU A 109 -17.65 -8.62 -3.99
CA GLU A 109 -17.64 -9.45 -2.78
C GLU A 109 -17.41 -8.64 -1.50
N LEU A 110 -16.63 -7.56 -1.60
CA LEU A 110 -16.33 -6.67 -0.47
C LEU A 110 -17.31 -5.49 -0.36
N GLN A 111 -18.29 -5.38 -1.28
CA GLN A 111 -19.23 -4.26 -1.36
C GLN A 111 -18.52 -2.89 -1.42
N LEU A 112 -17.45 -2.84 -2.22
CA LEU A 112 -16.62 -1.67 -2.43
C LEU A 112 -16.81 -1.12 -3.84
N THR A 113 -16.44 0.15 -4.04
CA THR A 113 -16.35 0.75 -5.36
C THR A 113 -15.00 1.47 -5.50
N PRO A 114 -14.47 1.64 -6.72
CA PRO A 114 -13.21 2.38 -6.91
C PRO A 114 -13.26 3.80 -6.34
N VAL A 115 -14.43 4.46 -6.41
CA VAL A 115 -14.67 5.79 -5.84
C VAL A 115 -14.53 5.76 -4.31
N MET A 116 -15.05 4.73 -3.63
CA MET A 116 -14.88 4.59 -2.18
C MET A 116 -13.41 4.38 -1.80
N LEU A 117 -12.67 3.60 -2.59
CA LEU A 117 -11.26 3.31 -2.30
C LEU A 117 -10.34 4.50 -2.55
N ARG A 118 -10.58 5.27 -3.61
CA ARG A 118 -9.71 6.37 -4.00
C ARG A 118 -10.16 7.72 -3.44
N ASP A 119 -11.41 8.11 -3.70
CA ASP A 119 -11.90 9.48 -3.50
C ASP A 119 -12.43 9.72 -2.09
N GLN A 120 -12.97 8.69 -1.42
CA GLN A 120 -13.56 8.83 -0.08
C GLN A 120 -12.60 8.47 1.06
N ARG A 121 -11.50 7.77 0.75
CA ARG A 121 -10.60 7.21 1.77
C ARG A 121 -9.35 8.06 2.01
N TYR A 122 -8.71 8.54 0.95
CA TYR A 122 -7.41 9.20 1.01
C TYR A 122 -7.54 10.71 0.78
N ASP A 123 -6.82 11.50 1.59
CA ASP A 123 -6.77 12.96 1.43
C ASP A 123 -5.79 13.35 0.32
N ALA A 124 -4.76 12.53 0.09
CA ALA A 124 -3.83 12.67 -1.02
C ALA A 124 -3.22 11.32 -1.41
N VAL A 125 -2.93 11.16 -2.70
CA VAL A 125 -2.19 10.02 -3.26
C VAL A 125 -0.98 10.57 -4.00
N VAL A 126 0.21 10.12 -3.60
CA VAL A 126 1.48 10.47 -4.23
C VAL A 126 1.97 9.22 -4.97
N HIS A 127 1.91 9.27 -6.30
CA HIS A 127 2.44 8.20 -7.13
C HIS A 127 3.92 8.46 -7.42
N LEU A 128 4.79 7.64 -6.85
CA LEU A 128 6.22 7.65 -7.10
C LEU A 128 6.51 6.80 -8.33
N VAL A 129 6.62 7.46 -9.48
CA VAL A 129 7.04 6.84 -10.74
C VAL A 129 8.45 6.28 -10.52
N THR A 130 8.59 4.97 -10.68
CA THR A 130 9.87 4.29 -10.48
C THR A 130 10.86 4.68 -11.58
N ALA A 131 12.13 4.36 -11.35
CA ALA A 131 13.18 4.43 -12.36
C ALA A 131 13.00 3.46 -13.56
N ALA A 132 11.84 2.85 -13.77
CA ALA A 132 11.51 2.20 -15.05
C ALA A 132 11.48 3.22 -16.21
N ASP A 133 11.36 4.52 -15.90
CA ASP A 133 11.79 5.62 -16.78
C ASP A 133 13.24 6.04 -16.43
N GLY A 134 14.24 5.27 -16.90
CA GLY A 134 15.63 5.74 -17.00
C GLY A 134 16.71 5.14 -16.06
N ALA A 135 16.43 4.17 -15.19
CA ALA A 135 17.46 3.52 -14.35
C ALA A 135 17.24 2.00 -14.13
N ALA A 136 17.08 1.28 -15.24
CA ALA A 136 17.07 -0.19 -15.31
C ALA A 136 18.14 -0.96 -14.47
N PRO A 137 19.37 -0.45 -14.23
CA PRO A 137 20.38 -1.18 -13.46
C PRO A 137 20.09 -1.31 -11.95
N PHE A 138 19.16 -0.51 -11.40
CA PHE A 138 18.81 -0.54 -9.97
C PHE A 138 17.56 -1.39 -9.67
N TYR A 139 16.99 -2.01 -10.70
CA TYR A 139 15.91 -2.98 -10.56
C TYR A 139 16.48 -4.31 -10.04
N SER A 140 16.86 -4.36 -8.76
CA SER A 140 17.28 -5.61 -8.15
C SER A 140 16.07 -6.36 -7.58
N LEU A 141 15.85 -7.58 -8.07
CA LEU A 141 14.94 -8.56 -7.47
C LEU A 141 15.46 -9.10 -6.12
N ALA A 142 16.67 -8.69 -5.71
CA ALA A 142 17.39 -9.21 -4.55
C ALA A 142 16.76 -8.87 -3.17
N ASN A 143 15.78 -7.97 -3.10
CA ASN A 143 15.20 -7.51 -1.82
C ASN A 143 13.80 -8.06 -1.49
N ASN A 144 13.29 -9.04 -2.24
CA ASN A 144 12.15 -9.87 -1.84
C ASN A 144 11.95 -10.96 -2.91
N GLU A 145 12.17 -12.24 -2.54
CA GLU A 145 11.90 -13.41 -3.41
C GLU A 145 10.41 -13.60 -3.76
N SER A 146 9.54 -12.66 -3.37
CA SER A 146 8.08 -12.71 -3.46
C SER A 146 7.45 -11.86 -4.56
N ARG A 147 8.20 -11.37 -5.55
CA ARG A 147 7.72 -10.32 -6.47
C ARG A 147 7.29 -10.88 -7.83
N THR A 148 6.07 -10.53 -8.27
CA THR A 148 5.50 -10.87 -9.58
C THR A 148 5.12 -9.65 -10.45
N GLU A 149 5.41 -8.41 -10.03
CA GLU A 149 5.08 -7.19 -10.80
C GLU A 149 5.94 -7.06 -12.08
N SER A 150 5.32 -6.68 -13.20
CA SER A 150 5.98 -6.28 -14.46
C SER A 150 6.45 -4.82 -14.41
N VAL A 151 7.32 -4.43 -15.35
CA VAL A 151 8.04 -3.14 -15.41
C VAL A 151 7.20 -2.00 -16.03
N GLU A 152 5.91 -2.23 -16.29
CA GLU A 152 5.06 -1.33 -17.08
C GLU A 152 4.25 -0.33 -16.25
#